data_AF-A0A150GC83-F1
#
_entry.id   AF-A0A150GC83-F1
#
_cell.length_a   1.000
_cell.length_b   1.000
_cell.length_c   1.000
_cell.angle_alpha   90.00
_cell.angle_beta   90.00
_cell.angle_gamma   90.00
#
_symmetry.space_group_name_H-M   'P 1'
#
loop_
_entity.id
_entity.type
_entity.pdbx_description
1 polymer ?
#
loop_
_entity_poly.entity_id
_entity_poly.type
_entity_poly.pdbx_seq_one_letter_code
_entity_poly.pdbx_strand_id
1 'polypeptide(L)' 'MNGLAGPLHGLANQEVLRLLKDLTAKLGPHPDKEAVRKYVQDTLASGKVVLGYGHAVLRKTNPRYTCQHFD' A
#
# COMPACT_ATOMS: atom_id res chain seq x y z
N MET A 1 25.17 4.54 -4.54
CA MET A 1 24.14 3.87 -3.69
C MET A 1 23.58 4.77 -2.59
N ASN A 2 24.28 5.82 -2.14
CA ASN A 2 23.86 6.62 -0.97
C ASN A 2 22.48 7.29 -1.11
N GLY A 3 22.11 7.76 -2.31
CA GLY A 3 20.78 8.38 -2.54
C GLY A 3 19.61 7.40 -2.47
N LEU A 4 19.82 6.13 -2.84
CA LEU A 4 18.77 5.10 -2.82
C LEU A 4 18.48 4.60 -1.40
N ALA A 5 19.45 4.66 -0.50
CA ALA A 5 19.25 4.33 0.91
C ALA A 5 18.40 5.36 1.66
N GLY A 6 18.13 6.53 1.06
CA GLY A 6 17.34 7.59 1.67
C GLY A 6 15.87 7.17 1.87
N PRO A 7 15.23 7.57 2.99
CA PRO A 7 13.89 7.12 3.34
C PRO A 7 12.81 7.52 2.33
N LEU A 8 12.98 8.68 1.69
CA LEU A 8 12.04 9.19 0.68
C LEU A 8 12.24 8.56 -0.72
N HIS A 9 13.26 7.72 -0.90
CA HIS A 9 13.59 7.14 -2.21
C HIS A 9 13.49 5.61 -2.22
N GLY A 10 14.06 4.93 -1.21
CA GLY A 10 14.20 3.47 -1.23
C GLY A 10 13.17 2.67 -0.44
N LEU A 11 12.35 3.32 0.40
CA LEU A 11 11.56 2.58 1.41
C LEU A 11 10.14 2.22 1.00
N ALA A 12 9.65 2.69 -0.16
CA ALA A 12 8.27 2.48 -0.56
C ALA A 12 7.81 1.01 -0.50
N ASN A 13 8.67 0.06 -0.91
CA ASN A 13 8.36 -1.38 -0.82
C ASN A 13 8.21 -1.86 0.63
N GLN A 14 9.15 -1.47 1.51
CA GLN A 14 9.14 -1.89 2.91
C GLN A 14 7.93 -1.33 3.67
N GLU A 15 7.56 -0.09 3.41
CA GLU A 15 6.40 0.54 4.04
C GLU A 15 5.08 -0.11 3.60
N VAL A 16 4.94 -0.49 2.33
CA VAL A 16 3.78 -1.25 1.85
C VAL A 16 3.69 -2.60 2.57
N LEU A 17 4.80 -3.33 2.70
CA LEU A 17 4.81 -4.61 3.40
C LEU A 17 4.43 -4.48 4.89
N ARG A 18 4.87 -3.41 5.57
CA ARG A 18 4.46 -3.13 6.96
C ARG A 18 2.95 -2.88 7.05
N LEU A 19 2.41 -2.04 6.16
CA LEU A 19 0.97 -1.77 6.11
C LEU A 19 0.14 -3.04 5.91
N LEU A 20 0.59 -3.94 5.03
CA LEU A 20 -0.09 -5.21 4.78
C LEU A 20 -0.05 -6.12 6.01
N LYS A 21 1.10 -6.22 6.69
CA LYS A 21 1.22 -7.00 7.94
C LYS A 21 0.32 -6.45 9.05
N ASP A 22 0.23 -5.14 9.18
CA ASP A 22 -0.65 -4.50 10.17
C ASP A 22 -2.13 -4.75 9.87
N LEU A 23 -2.52 -4.70 8.59
CA LEU A 23 -3.87 -5.04 8.15
C LEU A 23 -4.19 -6.50 8.49
N THR A 24 -3.30 -7.43 8.12
CA THR A 24 -3.47 -8.86 8.42
C THR A 24 -3.51 -9.13 9.92
N ALA A 25 -2.72 -8.44 10.73
CA ALA A 25 -2.74 -8.57 12.19
C ALA A 25 -4.08 -8.10 12.80
N LYS A 26 -4.73 -7.09 12.20
CA LYS A 26 -6.01 -6.53 12.68
C LYS A 26 -7.23 -7.29 12.19
N LEU A 27 -7.23 -7.73 10.93
CA LEU A 27 -8.41 -8.31 10.28
C LEU A 27 -8.30 -9.83 10.05
N GLY A 28 -7.14 -10.42 10.32
CA GLY A 28 -6.85 -11.81 10.01
C GLY A 28 -6.30 -12.02 8.58
N PRO A 29 -5.96 -13.27 8.22
CA PRO A 29 -5.30 -13.61 6.96
C PRO A 29 -6.21 -13.52 5.72
N HIS A 30 -7.53 -13.63 5.90
CA HIS A 30 -8.51 -13.64 4.80
C HIS A 30 -9.71 -12.73 5.11
N PRO A 31 -9.49 -11.41 5.23
CA PRO A 31 -10.59 -10.47 5.46
C PRO A 31 -11.49 -10.40 4.23
N ASP A 32 -12.79 -10.22 4.46
CA ASP A 32 -13.71 -9.96 3.37
C ASP A 32 -13.54 -8.53 2.81
N LYS A 33 -14.21 -8.27 1.67
CA LYS A 33 -14.10 -6.99 0.97
C LYS A 33 -14.61 -5.81 1.79
N GLU A 34 -15.62 -6.01 2.64
CA GLU A 34 -16.23 -4.93 3.42
C GLU A 34 -15.37 -4.56 4.64
N ALA A 35 -14.75 -5.55 5.28
CA ALA A 35 -13.75 -5.33 6.33
C ALA A 35 -12.55 -4.53 5.80
N VAL A 36 -12.03 -4.89 4.62
CA VAL A 36 -10.92 -4.15 3.98
C VAL A 36 -11.36 -2.74 3.58
N ARG A 37 -12.57 -2.58 3.00
CA ARG A 37 -13.14 -1.27 2.67
C ARG A 37 -13.20 -0.37 3.91
N LYS A 38 -13.74 -0.88 5.02
CA LYS A 38 -13.85 -0.13 6.27
C LYS A 38 -12.47 0.27 6.80
N TYR A 39 -11.51 -0.66 6.80
CA TYR A 39 -10.15 -0.37 7.22
C TYR A 39 -9.51 0.77 6.42
N VAL A 40 -9.68 0.77 5.09
CA VAL A 40 -9.18 1.82 4.21
C VAL A 40 -9.87 3.16 4.51
N GLN A 41 -11.19 3.15 4.66
CA GLN A 41 -11.96 4.36 4.99
C GLN A 41 -11.54 4.96 6.33
N ASP A 42 -11.44 4.14 7.38
CA ASP A 42 -10.99 4.56 8.72
C ASP A 42 -9.56 5.12 8.67
N THR A 43 -8.68 4.50 7.87
CA THR A 43 -7.30 4.96 7.66
C THR A 43 -7.27 6.36 7.06
N LEU A 44 -8.02 6.58 5.98
CA LEU A 44 -8.11 7.89 5.33
C LEU A 44 -8.76 8.95 6.24
N ALA A 45 -9.82 8.58 6.97
CA ALA A 45 -10.50 9.47 7.92
C ALA A 45 -9.59 9.90 9.08
N SER A 46 -8.60 9.07 9.46
CA SER A 46 -7.59 9.40 10.47
C SER A 46 -6.46 10.30 9.96
N GLY A 47 -6.52 10.78 8.71
CA GLY A 47 -5.48 11.60 8.08
C GLY A 47 -4.26 10.80 7.61
N LYS A 48 -4.33 9.47 7.65
CA LYS A 48 -3.28 8.57 7.13
C LYS A 48 -3.55 8.26 5.65
N VAL A 49 -2.52 7.76 4.98
CA VAL A 49 -2.58 7.40 3.55
C VAL A 49 -2.45 5.90 3.35
N VAL A 50 -2.97 5.41 2.22
CA VAL A 50 -2.76 4.03 1.77
C VAL A 50 -1.47 3.98 0.95
N LEU A 51 -0.42 3.41 1.53
CA LEU A 51 0.90 3.34 0.92
C LEU A 51 0.88 2.49 -0.36
N GLY A 52 1.62 2.93 -1.39
CA GLY A 52 1.63 2.28 -2.71
C GLY A 52 0.48 2.69 -3.63
N TYR A 53 -0.48 3.49 -3.15
CA TYR A 53 -1.60 4.03 -3.93
C TYR A 53 -1.49 5.56 -4.09
N GLY A 54 -2.03 6.05 -5.21
CA GLY A 54 -1.94 7.45 -5.61
C GLY A 54 -0.75 7.72 -6.54
N HIS A 55 -0.99 8.49 -7.61
CA HIS A 55 0.05 8.85 -8.55
C HIS A 55 -0.30 10.20 -9.20
N ALA A 56 0.56 11.21 -9.03
CA ALA A 56 0.31 12.54 -9.61
C ALA A 56 0.46 12.56 -11.15
N VAL A 57 1.33 11.70 -11.69
CA VAL A 57 1.64 11.64 -13.13
C VAL A 57 0.78 10.61 -13.90
N LEU A 58 0.72 9.35 -13.46
CA LEU A 58 -0.01 8.30 -14.18
C LEU A 58 -1.52 8.38 -13.90
N ARG A 59 -2.32 8.25 -14.95
CA ARG A 59 -3.80 8.24 -14.87
C ARG A 59 -4.40 6.83 -14.73
N LYS A 60 -3.56 5.79 -14.73
CA LYS A 60 -3.95 4.38 -14.68
C LYS A 60 -2.96 3.58 -13.84
N THR A 61 -3.32 2.33 -13.51
CA THR A 61 -2.44 1.41 -12.78
C THR A 61 -1.06 1.32 -13.42
N ASN A 62 -0.02 1.35 -12.58
CA ASN A 62 1.36 1.27 -13.05
C ASN A 62 1.58 -0.10 -13.73
N PRO A 63 2.06 -0.16 -14.98
CA PRO A 63 2.26 -1.44 -15.67
C PRO A 63 3.25 -2.38 -14.95
N ARG A 64 4.15 -1.83 -14.11
CA ARG A 64 5.05 -2.62 -13.26
C ARG A 64 4.33 -3.35 -12.13
N TYR A 65 3.19 -2.82 -11.67
CA TYR A 65 2.34 -3.56 -10.73
C TYR A 65 1.64 -4.70 -11.47
N THR A 66 1.06 -4.41 -12.63
CA THR A 66 0.36 -5.42 -13.44
C THR A 66 1.25 -6.60 -13.82
N CYS A 67 2.54 -6.39 -14.14
CA CYS A 67 3.44 -7.50 -14.45
C CYS A 67 3.84 -8.37 -13.24
N GLN A 68 3.60 -7.90 -12.01
CA GLN A 68 3.85 -8.65 -10.77
C GLN A 68 2.59 -9.31 -10.22
N HIS A 69 1.41 -8.86 -10.67
CA HIS A 69 0.13 -9.42 -10.31
C HIS A 69 -0.22 -10.53 -11.30
N PHE A 70 0.12 -11.76 -10.94
CA PHE A 70 -0.32 -12.95 -11.67
C PHE A 70 -1.72 -13.32 -11.16
N ASP A 71 -2.71 -13.31 -12.05
CA ASP A 71 -4.02 -13.93 -11.82
C ASP A 71 -3.90 -15.46 -11.73
#